data_AF-A0A1I1ELE0-F1
#
_entry.id   AF-A0A1I1ELE0-F1
#
_cell.length_a   1.000
_cell.length_b   1.000
_cell.length_c   1.000
_cell.angle_alpha   90.00
_cell.angle_beta   90.00
_cell.angle_gamma   90.00
#
_symmetry.space_group_name_H-M   'P 1'
#
loop_
_entity.id
_entity.type
_entity.pdbx_description
1 polymer ?
#
loop_
_entity_poly.entity_id
_entity_poly.type
_entity_poly.pdbx_seq_one_letter_code
_entity_poly.pdbx_strand_id
1 'polypeptide(L)'
;MFLDHPSITATNAETESDRVERLQRVYGYAMALADSAGNAAFVDKLSQIHDHKGTLIVFWHAPPSAEEQDYFARAWASRVGDGTTKVEHEF
;
A
#
# COMPACT_ATOMS: atom_id res chain seq x y z
N MET A 1 16.81 -9.52 10.61
CA MET A 1 15.36 -9.79 10.48
C MET A 1 15.01 -9.39 9.06
N PHE A 2 14.67 -10.35 8.19
CA PHE A 2 14.02 -10.00 6.92
C PHE A 2 12.63 -9.53 7.34
N LEU A 3 12.29 -8.28 7.06
CA LEU A 3 10.91 -7.83 7.20
C LEU A 3 10.11 -8.69 6.21
N ASP A 4 9.12 -9.43 6.70
CA ASP A 4 8.13 -10.04 5.83
C ASP A 4 7.42 -8.88 5.14
N HIS A 5 7.85 -8.58 3.91
CA HIS A 5 7.28 -7.53 3.10
C HIS A 5 5.99 -8.05 2.46
N PRO A 6 4.96 -7.20 2.32
CA PRO A 6 3.71 -7.61 1.69
C PRO A 6 3.98 -8.04 0.25
N SER A 7 3.21 -9.00 -0.24
CA SER A 7 3.20 -9.28 -1.68
C SER A 7 2.67 -8.07 -2.43
N ILE A 8 3.28 -7.74 -3.58
CA ILE A 8 2.85 -6.62 -4.43
C ILE A 8 2.40 -7.18 -5.77
N THR A 9 1.12 -6.97 -6.11
CA THR A 9 0.52 -7.54 -7.32
C THR A 9 -0.34 -6.50 -8.03
N ALA A 10 -0.62 -6.70 -9.32
CA ALA A 10 -1.50 -5.82 -10.08
C ALA A 10 -2.29 -6.61 -11.12
N THR A 11 -3.49 -6.15 -11.43
CA THR A 11 -4.23 -6.65 -12.59
C THR A 11 -3.42 -6.35 -13.86
N ASN A 12 -3.32 -7.34 -14.76
CA ASN A 12 -2.58 -7.24 -16.03
C ASN A 12 -1.09 -6.89 -15.88
N ALA A 13 -0.45 -7.29 -14.77
CA ALA A 13 0.96 -6.93 -14.48
C ALA A 13 1.95 -7.33 -15.58
N GLU A 14 1.67 -8.35 -16.39
CA GLU A 14 2.52 -8.77 -17.52
C GLU A 14 2.56 -7.74 -18.65
N THR A 15 1.48 -6.99 -18.85
CA THR A 15 1.35 -5.99 -19.92
C THR A 15 1.37 -4.54 -19.42
N GLU A 16 1.12 -4.34 -18.11
CA GLU A 16 1.04 -3.04 -17.43
C GLU A 16 1.97 -3.04 -16.20
N SER A 17 3.26 -3.29 -16.45
CA SER A 17 4.29 -3.45 -15.39
C SER A 17 4.50 -2.17 -14.56
N ASP A 18 4.18 -1.01 -15.13
CA ASP A 18 4.21 0.29 -14.45
C ASP A 18 3.30 0.35 -13.22
N ARG A 19 2.24 -0.47 -13.17
CA ARG A 19 1.38 -0.60 -11.99
C ARG A 19 2.14 -1.14 -10.79
N VAL A 20 2.96 -2.18 -10.99
CA VAL A 20 3.75 -2.78 -9.90
C VAL A 20 4.81 -1.79 -9.43
N GLU A 21 5.46 -1.08 -10.36
CA GLU A 21 6.42 -0.01 -10.03
C GLU A 21 5.77 1.14 -9.24
N ARG A 22 4.53 1.52 -9.57
CA ARG A 22 3.74 2.47 -8.77
C ARG A 22 3.50 1.92 -7.36
N LEU A 23 3.04 0.67 -7.23
CA LEU A 23 2.78 0.08 -5.92
C LEU A 23 4.02 -0.02 -5.04
N GLN A 24 5.19 -0.32 -5.59
CA GLN A 24 6.44 -0.30 -4.84
C GLN A 24 6.73 1.07 -4.23
N ARG A 25 6.50 2.14 -5.01
CA ARG A 25 6.71 3.51 -4.53
C ARG A 25 5.63 3.94 -3.52
N VAL A 26 4.37 3.53 -3.74
CA VAL A 26 3.26 3.75 -2.81
C VAL A 26 3.53 3.06 -1.47
N TYR A 27 3.99 1.82 -1.50
CA TYR A 27 4.42 1.09 -0.31
C TYR A 27 5.54 1.82 0.43
N GLY A 28 6.60 2.23 -0.28
CA GLY A 28 7.69 3.01 0.33
C GLY A 28 7.22 4.33 0.96
N TYR A 29 6.28 5.04 0.32
CA TYR A 29 5.69 6.25 0.88
C TYR A 29 4.90 5.95 2.16
N ALA A 30 4.03 4.94 2.14
CA ALA A 30 3.24 4.56 3.31
C ALA A 30 4.13 4.12 4.48
N MET A 31 5.20 3.38 4.21
CA MET A 31 6.21 3.01 5.21
C MET A 31 6.89 4.25 5.81
N ALA A 32 7.27 5.23 4.98
CA ALA A 32 7.88 6.47 5.48
C ALA A 32 6.91 7.28 6.37
N LEU A 33 5.60 7.28 6.06
CA LEU A 33 4.59 7.89 6.92
C LEU A 33 4.47 7.17 8.26
N ALA A 34 4.42 5.84 8.24
CA ALA A 34 4.35 5.03 9.45
C ALA A 34 5.59 5.24 10.35
N ASP A 35 6.78 5.24 9.75
CA ASP A 35 8.04 5.52 10.46
C ASP A 35 8.03 6.93 11.08
N SER A 36 7.59 7.94 10.33
CA SER A 36 7.47 9.32 10.82
C SER A 36 6.48 9.45 11.99
N ALA A 37 5.47 8.59 12.07
CA ALA A 37 4.49 8.55 13.14
C ALA A 37 4.92 7.67 14.32
N GLY A 38 6.06 6.97 14.22
CA GLY A 38 6.53 6.01 15.23
C GLY A 38 5.76 4.69 15.25
N ASN A 39 5.00 4.36 14.19
CA ASN A 39 4.24 3.11 14.08
C ASN A 39 5.10 1.98 13.48
N ALA A 40 6.07 1.49 14.27
CA ALA A 40 7.01 0.46 13.82
C ALA A 40 6.35 -0.91 13.53
N ALA A 41 5.18 -1.19 14.12
CA ALA A 41 4.47 -2.46 13.94
C ALA A 41 3.60 -2.49 12.66
N PHE A 42 3.53 -1.39 11.92
CA PHE A 42 2.69 -1.25 10.74
C PHE A 42 2.97 -2.31 9.66
N VAL A 43 4.25 -2.58 9.39
CA VAL A 43 4.66 -3.53 8.34
C VAL A 43 4.17 -4.94 8.61
N ASP A 44 4.20 -5.38 9.87
CA ASP A 44 3.80 -6.73 10.28
C ASP A 44 2.30 -6.98 10.09
N LYS A 45 1.50 -5.91 9.94
CA LYS A 45 0.06 -5.99 9.70
C LYS A 45 -0.28 -6.13 8.22
N LEU A 46 0.65 -5.95 7.29
CA LEU A 46 0.39 -5.96 5.86
C LEU A 46 0.64 -7.35 5.25
N SER A 47 -0.32 -7.85 4.47
CA SER A 47 -0.19 -9.13 3.78
C SER A 47 0.05 -8.95 2.28
N GLN A 48 -0.71 -8.04 1.66
CA GLN A 48 -0.65 -7.78 0.23
C GLN A 48 -1.07 -6.35 -0.07
N ILE A 49 -0.48 -5.79 -1.12
CA ILE A 49 -0.94 -4.57 -1.77
C ILE A 49 -1.22 -4.90 -3.23
N HIS A 50 -2.43 -4.57 -3.70
CA HIS A 50 -2.89 -4.89 -5.04
C HIS A 50 -3.45 -3.68 -5.78
N ASP A 51 -3.13 -3.55 -7.06
CA ASP A 51 -3.80 -2.60 -7.96
C ASP A 51 -4.88 -3.33 -8.76
N HIS A 52 -6.13 -3.09 -8.40
CA HIS A 52 -7.28 -3.59 -9.14
C HIS A 52 -7.80 -2.53 -10.11
N LYS A 53 -7.15 -2.42 -11.27
CA LYS A 53 -7.57 -1.52 -12.37
C LYS A 53 -7.73 -0.05 -11.92
N GLY A 54 -6.80 0.46 -11.12
CA GLY A 54 -6.79 1.83 -10.62
C GLY A 54 -7.51 2.04 -9.28
N THR A 55 -7.87 0.95 -8.59
CA THR A 55 -8.19 0.97 -7.16
C THR A 55 -7.06 0.27 -6.40
N LEU A 56 -6.52 0.93 -5.38
CA LEU A 56 -5.58 0.33 -4.46
C LEU A 56 -6.34 -0.54 -3.46
N ILE A 57 -6.03 -1.82 -3.39
CA ILE A 57 -6.55 -2.73 -2.35
C ILE A 57 -5.39 -3.09 -1.42
N VAL A 58 -5.56 -2.84 -0.13
CA VAL A 58 -4.58 -3.17 0.91
C VAL A 58 -5.16 -4.27 1.76
N PHE A 59 -4.49 -5.43 1.77
CA PHE A 59 -4.85 -6.59 2.56
C PHE A 59 -4.05 -6.63 3.85
N TRP A 60 -4.74 -6.96 4.95
CA TRP A 60 -4.17 -6.90 6.29
C TRP A 60 -4.23 -8.25 6.99
N HIS A 61 -3.22 -8.54 7.80
CA HIS A 61 -3.21 -9.65 8.76
C HIS A 61 -3.92 -9.31 10.08
N ALA A 62 -4.19 -8.03 10.32
CA ALA A 62 -4.89 -7.50 11.49
C ALA A 62 -5.65 -6.22 11.10
N PRO A 63 -6.83 -5.92 11.66
CA PRO A 63 -7.62 -4.76 11.26
C PRO A 63 -6.80 -3.46 11.35
N PRO A 64 -6.78 -2.61 10.31
CA PRO A 64 -6.05 -1.35 10.35
C PRO A 64 -6.78 -0.28 11.18
N SER A 65 -6.01 0.57 11.85
CA SER A 65 -6.52 1.80 12.44
C SER A 65 -6.86 2.84 11.37
N ALA A 66 -7.58 3.90 11.74
CA ALA A 66 -7.85 5.01 10.82
C ALA A 66 -6.56 5.70 10.33
N GLU A 67 -5.54 5.80 11.19
CA GLU A 67 -4.24 6.37 10.84
C GLU A 67 -3.48 5.49 9.84
N GLU A 68 -3.53 4.17 10.01
CA GLU A 68 -2.89 3.22 9.09
C GLU A 68 -3.56 3.18 7.72
N GLN A 69 -4.88 3.36 7.67
CA GLN A 69 -5.61 3.54 6.42
C GLN A 69 -5.20 4.85 5.73
N ASP A 70 -5.05 5.94 6.51
CA ASP A 70 -4.66 7.26 5.99
C ASP A 70 -3.28 7.24 5.31
N TYR A 71 -2.33 6.41 5.78
CA TYR A 71 -1.02 6.28 5.14
C TYR A 71 -1.14 5.90 3.66
N PHE A 72 -1.99 4.91 3.35
CA PHE A 72 -2.22 4.49 1.97
C PHE A 72 -3.09 5.46 1.20
N ALA A 73 -4.10 6.07 1.83
CA ALA A 73 -4.91 7.09 1.19
C ALA A 73 -4.05 8.27 0.71
N ARG A 74 -3.13 8.75 1.55
CA ARG A 74 -2.18 9.82 1.21
C ARG A 74 -1.17 9.40 0.16
N ALA A 75 -0.62 8.19 0.27
CA ALA A 75 0.32 7.66 -0.71
C ALA A 75 -0.34 7.55 -2.10
N TRP A 76 -1.56 7.02 -2.18
CA TRP A 76 -2.32 6.85 -3.42
C TRP A 76 -2.73 8.17 -4.06
N ALA A 77 -3.21 9.13 -3.25
CA ALA A 77 -3.59 10.46 -3.71
C ALA A 77 -2.40 11.36 -4.13
N SER A 78 -1.17 10.94 -3.84
CA SER A 78 0.03 11.69 -4.21
C SER A 78 0.43 11.48 -5.68
N ARG A 79 1.45 12.23 -6.12
CA ARG A 79 2.12 12.01 -7.43
C ARG A 79 2.86 10.67 -7.52
N VAL A 80 3.08 10.01 -6.39
CA VAL A 80 3.69 8.67 -6.34
C VAL A 80 2.65 7.60 -6.67
N GLY A 81 1.41 7.79 -6.21
CA GLY A 81 0.27 6.94 -6.54
C GLY A 81 -0.35 7.32 -7.88
N ASP A 82 -1.67 7.25 -7.97
CA ASP A 82 -2.41 7.59 -9.19
C ASP A 82 -3.13 8.95 -9.10
N GLY A 83 -3.01 9.63 -7.96
CA GLY A 83 -3.64 10.92 -7.71
C GLY A 83 -5.11 10.84 -7.30
N THR A 84 -5.66 9.64 -7.15
CA THR A 84 -7.04 9.40 -6.71
C THR A 84 -7.08 9.00 -5.24
N THR A 85 -8.29 8.94 -4.68
CA THR A 85 -8.53 8.49 -3.31
C THR A 85 -9.13 7.08 -3.26
N LYS A 86 -9.03 6.30 -4.34
CA LYS A 86 -9.62 4.97 -4.45
C LYS A 86 -8.76 3.93 -3.73
N VAL A 87 -8.98 3.82 -2.43
CA VAL A 87 -8.32 2.83 -1.58
C VAL A 87 -9.37 1.98 -0.87
N GLU A 88 -9.20 0.67 -0.95
CA GLU A 88 -9.99 -0.35 -0.27
C GLU A 88 -9.10 -1.11 0.71
N HIS A 89 -9.66 -1.47 1.87
CA HIS A 89 -8.94 -2.17 2.93
C HIS A 89 -9.67 -3.49 3.24
N GLU A 90 -8.97 -4.61 3.12
CA GLU A 90 -9.50 -5.95 3.36
C GLU A 90 -8.76 -6.64 4.52
N PHE A 91 -9.52 -7.16 5.49
CA PHE A 91 -9.00 -7.93 6.64
C PHE A 91 -9.70 -9.28 6.73
#